data_AF-A0A2D6MM53-F1
#
_entry.id   AF-A0A2D6MM53-F1
#
_cell.length_a   1.000
_cell.length_b   1.000
_cell.length_c   1.000
_cell.angle_alpha   90.00
_cell.angle_beta   90.00
_cell.angle_gamma   90.00
#
_symmetry.space_group_name_H-M   'P 1'
#
loop_
_entity.id
_entity.type
_entity.pdbx_description
1 polymer ?
#
loop_
_entity_poly.entity_id
_entity_poly.type
_entity_poly.pdbx_seq_one_letter_code
_entity_poly.pdbx_strand_id
1 'polypeptide(L)'
;MTMAALGANILLVDDGELDEAAAVLEAQKLPYERLRGGQIPAEVAPPRDLLIITPRRLERMLPGNPPDAQGDRPLRIVAVREDSPAMRRRLRRSGLHLLVRIPAGAEIWRLLVARALYRGNERRKMPRVAVGTPVAFDADPGSLPTAGPEAMLVDLSNRGCRLQTGSALSVGDAVTFTLPGDEGGNGGNEPITLSGRAVRVMADKASGRRTLAVVFDPEMPQKSRSRLTALINRWASGPDSLAATSLAGGPPIPPCQLPSLPDLTLDDETDPPIVAGSEVRVELAGLDHSDSTAPPRQRCERRGRPRGRYESPLLAKGTQGPIVLIGRDLSAGGMRIERHDGLRVGDRFRIALHGPARSRPFLVDAEITRDDGDEGFGVVFHGIDPPTATSIEKLVACLPDVESLEDGEMGGLGAILSEIMTDSP
;
A
#
# COMPACT_ATOMS: atom_id res chain seq x y z
N MET A 1 -37.45 -12.23 24.78
CA MET A 1 -36.44 -11.26 24.29
C MET A 1 -35.36 -11.14 25.34
N THR A 2 -34.12 -11.47 25.01
CA THR A 2 -32.98 -11.42 25.94
C THR A 2 -32.11 -10.26 25.50
N MET A 3 -32.20 -9.12 26.19
CA MET A 3 -31.45 -7.92 25.80
C MET A 3 -29.98 -8.00 26.21
N ALA A 4 -29.14 -7.42 25.34
CA ALA A 4 -27.79 -6.94 25.63
C ALA A 4 -26.84 -7.94 26.31
N ALA A 5 -26.06 -8.65 25.48
CA ALA A 5 -24.65 -8.82 25.82
C ALA A 5 -24.03 -7.42 26.07
N LEU A 6 -23.16 -7.29 27.07
CA LEU A 6 -22.43 -6.05 27.32
C LEU A 6 -21.51 -5.80 26.12
N GLY A 7 -21.90 -4.84 25.27
CA GLY A 7 -21.43 -4.72 23.89
C GLY A 7 -19.92 -4.84 23.74
N ALA A 8 -19.48 -5.91 23.08
CA ALA A 8 -18.07 -6.16 22.84
C ALA A 8 -17.45 -5.03 22.01
N ASN A 9 -16.25 -4.58 22.39
CA ASN A 9 -15.53 -3.56 21.63
C ASN A 9 -15.11 -4.09 20.25
N ILE A 10 -14.77 -5.39 20.18
CA ILE A 10 -14.42 -6.11 18.95
C ILE A 10 -15.40 -7.27 18.78
N LEU A 11 -16.01 -7.40 17.59
CA LEU A 11 -16.95 -8.47 17.27
C LEU A 11 -16.59 -9.17 15.94
N LEU A 12 -16.51 -10.50 15.99
CA LEU A 12 -16.37 -11.41 14.85
C LEU A 12 -17.71 -12.13 14.57
N VAL A 13 -18.19 -12.12 13.33
CA VAL A 13 -19.46 -12.79 12.95
C VAL A 13 -19.29 -13.58 11.64
N ASP A 14 -19.16 -14.90 11.72
CA ASP A 14 -18.77 -15.73 10.58
C ASP A 14 -19.28 -17.19 10.62
N ASP A 15 -18.95 -17.96 9.59
CA ASP A 15 -19.33 -19.37 9.45
C ASP A 15 -18.16 -20.35 9.66
N GLY A 16 -17.01 -19.84 10.12
CA GLY A 16 -15.72 -20.54 10.13
C GLY A 16 -14.71 -20.03 9.11
N GLU A 17 -14.98 -18.88 8.52
CA GLU A 17 -14.17 -18.26 7.48
C GLU A 17 -13.17 -17.24 8.06
N LEU A 18 -13.29 -16.89 9.36
CA LEU A 18 -12.46 -15.92 10.06
C LEU A 18 -11.51 -16.53 11.11
N ASP A 19 -11.14 -17.80 10.97
CA ASP A 19 -10.25 -18.49 11.93
C ASP A 19 -8.86 -17.81 12.03
N GLU A 20 -8.30 -17.29 10.92
CA GLU A 20 -7.04 -16.51 10.92
C GLU A 20 -7.19 -15.16 11.66
N ALA A 21 -8.30 -14.45 11.46
CA ALA A 21 -8.56 -13.17 12.11
C ALA A 21 -8.77 -13.33 13.63
N ALA A 22 -9.41 -14.43 14.05
CA ALA A 22 -9.54 -14.82 15.44
C ALA A 22 -8.16 -15.12 16.07
N ALA A 23 -7.34 -15.97 15.44
CA ALA A 23 -6.00 -16.30 15.91
C ALA A 23 -5.10 -15.05 16.09
N VAL A 24 -5.27 -14.04 15.23
CA VAL A 24 -4.56 -12.75 15.32
C VAL A 24 -5.04 -11.87 16.49
N LEU A 25 -6.31 -11.95 16.88
CA LEU A 25 -6.82 -11.27 18.09
C LEU A 25 -6.35 -11.99 19.36
N GLU A 26 -6.40 -13.32 19.37
CA GLU A 26 -5.91 -14.17 20.47
C GLU A 26 -4.40 -13.98 20.71
N ALA A 27 -3.59 -14.00 19.65
CA ALA A 27 -2.13 -13.80 19.73
C ALA A 27 -1.76 -12.39 20.26
N GLN A 28 -2.58 -11.38 19.96
CA GLN A 28 -2.44 -10.02 20.50
C GLN A 28 -3.09 -9.83 21.88
N LYS A 29 -3.77 -10.86 22.42
CA LYS A 29 -4.52 -10.86 23.69
C LYS A 29 -5.60 -9.78 23.75
N LEU A 30 -6.21 -9.48 22.61
CA LEU A 30 -7.28 -8.50 22.49
C LEU A 30 -8.62 -9.16 22.86
N PRO A 31 -9.45 -8.55 23.72
CA PRO A 31 -10.76 -9.09 24.05
C PRO A 31 -11.74 -8.88 22.89
N TYR A 32 -12.36 -9.96 22.41
CA TYR A 32 -13.37 -9.94 21.36
C TYR A 32 -14.49 -10.94 21.66
N GLU A 33 -15.66 -10.70 21.07
CA GLU A 33 -16.74 -11.67 20.98
C GLU A 33 -16.74 -12.31 19.58
N ARG A 34 -17.06 -13.61 19.49
CA ARG A 34 -17.20 -14.30 18.21
C ARG A 34 -18.48 -15.13 18.15
N LEU A 35 -19.31 -14.83 17.16
CA LEU A 35 -20.58 -15.49 16.91
C LEU A 35 -20.43 -16.34 15.65
N ARG A 36 -20.30 -17.67 15.81
CA ARG A 36 -20.07 -18.61 14.70
C ARG A 36 -21.33 -19.39 14.32
N GLY A 37 -21.72 -19.34 13.05
CA GLY A 37 -22.75 -20.20 12.45
C GLY A 37 -24.12 -20.16 13.16
N GLY A 38 -24.42 -21.22 13.91
CA GLY A 38 -25.67 -21.39 14.66
C GLY A 38 -25.75 -20.59 15.98
N GLN A 39 -24.62 -20.09 16.49
CA GLN A 39 -24.57 -19.25 17.71
C GLN A 39 -25.00 -17.81 17.45
N ILE A 40 -25.05 -17.39 16.17
CA ILE A 40 -25.43 -16.03 15.79
C ILE A 40 -26.93 -15.86 16.08
N PRO A 41 -27.35 -14.85 16.87
CA PRO A 41 -28.77 -14.56 17.13
C PRO A 41 -29.49 -14.07 15.86
N ALA A 42 -30.80 -13.82 15.97
CA ALA A 42 -31.58 -13.23 14.88
C ALA A 42 -31.14 -11.78 14.57
N GLU A 43 -30.88 -11.02 15.63
CA GLU A 43 -30.40 -9.63 15.58
C GLU A 43 -29.11 -9.52 16.41
N VAL A 44 -28.11 -8.84 15.86
CA VAL A 44 -26.77 -8.62 16.42
C VAL A 44 -26.55 -7.13 16.56
N ALA A 45 -26.18 -6.66 17.74
CA ALA A 45 -25.85 -5.25 17.97
C ALA A 45 -24.46 -4.89 17.39
N PRO A 46 -24.28 -3.68 16.84
CA PRO A 46 -22.97 -3.24 16.36
C PRO A 46 -21.96 -3.05 17.51
N PRO A 47 -20.68 -3.44 17.33
CA PRO A 47 -19.62 -3.25 18.33
C PRO A 47 -19.16 -1.79 18.42
N ARG A 48 -18.39 -1.45 19.46
CA ARG A 48 -17.91 -0.07 19.70
C ARG A 48 -16.66 0.34 18.92
N ASP A 49 -15.71 -0.57 18.68
CA ASP A 49 -14.41 -0.25 18.05
C ASP A 49 -14.28 -0.92 16.68
N LEU A 50 -14.54 -2.24 16.58
CA LEU A 50 -14.27 -3.03 15.37
C LEU A 50 -15.31 -4.15 15.14
N LEU A 51 -15.88 -4.18 13.93
CA LEU A 51 -16.62 -5.33 13.38
C LEU A 51 -15.80 -6.02 12.28
N ILE A 52 -15.70 -7.36 12.34
CA ILE A 52 -15.29 -8.18 11.19
C ILE A 52 -16.36 -9.25 10.94
N ILE A 53 -16.95 -9.29 9.73
CA ILE A 53 -18.16 -10.07 9.42
C ILE A 53 -18.07 -10.75 8.05
N THR A 54 -18.79 -11.84 7.77
CA THR A 54 -18.95 -12.37 6.40
C THR A 54 -20.28 -11.93 5.75
N PRO A 55 -20.39 -11.79 4.42
CA PRO A 55 -21.60 -11.27 3.75
C PRO A 55 -22.89 -12.00 4.12
N ARG A 56 -22.81 -13.32 4.37
CA ARG A 56 -23.94 -14.17 4.78
C ARG A 56 -24.56 -13.77 6.11
N ARG A 57 -23.82 -13.05 6.95
CA ARG A 57 -24.22 -12.71 8.33
C ARG A 57 -24.58 -11.23 8.50
N LEU A 58 -24.31 -10.41 7.49
CA LEU A 58 -24.62 -8.98 7.47
C LEU A 58 -26.12 -8.66 7.66
N GLU A 59 -27.02 -9.54 7.18
CA GLU A 59 -28.48 -9.40 7.35
C GLU A 59 -28.96 -9.41 8.79
N ARG A 60 -28.13 -9.93 9.71
CA ARG A 60 -28.44 -10.01 11.14
C ARG A 60 -27.85 -8.83 11.93
N MET A 61 -27.03 -7.99 11.31
CA MET A 61 -26.43 -6.83 11.96
C MET A 61 -27.43 -5.67 12.00
N LEU A 62 -27.70 -5.15 13.19
CA LEU A 62 -28.56 -3.98 13.35
C LEU A 62 -27.88 -2.73 12.74
N PRO A 63 -28.63 -1.86 12.04
CA PRO A 63 -28.10 -0.62 11.48
C PRO A 63 -27.82 0.43 12.56
N GLY A 64 -27.00 1.43 12.23
CA GLY A 64 -26.56 2.48 13.15
C GLY A 64 -25.30 2.12 13.94
N ASN A 65 -24.83 3.04 14.79
CA ASN A 65 -23.70 2.87 15.71
C ASN A 65 -24.22 2.78 17.15
N PRO A 66 -23.51 2.12 18.09
CA PRO A 66 -23.88 2.18 19.50
C PRO A 66 -23.70 3.62 20.03
N PRO A 67 -24.55 4.09 20.97
CA PRO A 67 -24.57 5.48 21.42
C PRO A 67 -23.34 5.92 22.24
N ASP A 68 -22.43 4.98 22.52
CA ASP A 68 -21.21 5.16 23.29
C ASP A 68 -19.94 4.72 22.50
N ALA A 69 -20.03 4.67 21.17
CA ALA A 69 -18.87 4.55 20.29
C ALA A 69 -17.88 5.71 20.52
N GLN A 70 -16.60 5.40 20.75
CA GLN A 70 -15.57 6.41 21.02
C GLN A 70 -14.91 6.92 19.73
N GLY A 71 -15.73 7.51 18.86
CA GLY A 71 -15.38 8.06 17.55
C GLY A 71 -16.62 8.11 16.64
N ASP A 72 -16.52 8.75 15.47
CA ASP A 72 -17.68 8.89 14.55
C ASP A 72 -18.32 7.56 14.13
N ARG A 73 -17.51 6.48 14.08
CA ARG A 73 -17.96 5.12 13.76
C ARG A 73 -16.91 4.05 14.09
N PRO A 74 -17.32 2.85 14.54
CA PRO A 74 -16.45 1.67 14.59
C PRO A 74 -16.00 1.30 13.17
N LEU A 75 -14.76 0.81 13.01
CA LEU A 75 -14.34 0.28 11.72
C LEU A 75 -15.10 -1.02 11.44
N ARG A 76 -15.58 -1.21 10.21
CA ARG A 76 -16.38 -2.38 9.82
C ARG A 76 -15.79 -3.04 8.59
N ILE A 77 -15.39 -4.29 8.75
CA ILE A 77 -14.64 -5.07 7.77
C ILE A 77 -15.50 -6.28 7.35
N VAL A 78 -15.64 -6.55 6.05
CA VAL A 78 -16.37 -7.71 5.53
C VAL A 78 -15.45 -8.70 4.80
N ALA A 79 -15.37 -9.92 5.30
CA ALA A 79 -14.53 -10.97 4.73
C ALA A 79 -15.27 -11.80 3.68
N VAL A 80 -14.74 -11.91 2.46
CA VAL A 80 -15.44 -12.50 1.30
C VAL A 80 -14.55 -13.53 0.59
N ARG A 81 -15.07 -14.69 0.17
CA ARG A 81 -14.29 -15.60 -0.68
C ARG A 81 -14.33 -15.19 -2.15
N GLU A 82 -15.50 -14.77 -2.60
CA GLU A 82 -15.83 -14.33 -3.95
C GLU A 82 -16.64 -13.03 -3.85
N ASP A 83 -16.66 -12.23 -4.91
CA ASP A 83 -17.41 -10.97 -4.95
C ASP A 83 -17.99 -10.68 -6.33
N SER A 84 -18.88 -9.67 -6.38
CA SER A 84 -19.43 -9.14 -7.62
C SER A 84 -19.78 -7.66 -7.43
N PRO A 85 -19.88 -6.86 -8.51
CA PRO A 85 -20.29 -5.45 -8.41
C PRO A 85 -21.63 -5.28 -7.67
N ALA A 86 -22.61 -6.15 -7.96
CA ALA A 86 -23.89 -6.18 -7.26
C ALA A 86 -23.76 -6.45 -5.75
N MET A 87 -22.86 -7.37 -5.35
CA MET A 87 -22.57 -7.58 -3.92
C MET A 87 -21.88 -6.35 -3.32
N ARG A 88 -20.86 -5.78 -3.97
CA ARG A 88 -20.21 -4.55 -3.51
C ARG A 88 -21.22 -3.42 -3.28
N ARG A 89 -22.10 -3.11 -4.26
CA ARG A 89 -23.22 -2.15 -4.13
C ARG A 89 -24.14 -2.42 -2.94
N ARG A 90 -24.32 -3.68 -2.55
CA ARG A 90 -25.07 -4.05 -1.34
C ARG A 90 -24.26 -3.71 -0.08
N LEU A 91 -23.00 -4.14 -0.03
CA LEU A 91 -22.12 -3.94 1.13
C LEU A 91 -21.89 -2.44 1.42
N ARG A 92 -21.71 -1.61 0.38
CA ARG A 92 -21.64 -0.12 0.49
C ARG A 92 -22.88 0.43 1.23
N ARG A 93 -24.08 0.06 0.76
CA ARG A 93 -25.36 0.50 1.35
C ARG A 93 -25.64 -0.04 2.76
N SER A 94 -24.90 -1.05 3.22
CA SER A 94 -24.95 -1.54 4.60
C SER A 94 -24.01 -0.82 5.56
N GLY A 95 -23.30 0.23 5.10
CA GLY A 95 -22.38 1.00 5.93
C GLY A 95 -21.18 0.16 6.40
N LEU A 96 -20.69 -0.73 5.54
CA LEU A 96 -19.40 -1.39 5.73
C LEU A 96 -18.30 -0.48 5.18
N HIS A 97 -17.15 -0.44 5.84
CA HIS A 97 -16.04 0.44 5.46
C HIS A 97 -15.09 -0.29 4.52
N LEU A 98 -14.67 -1.51 4.90
CA LEU A 98 -13.70 -2.31 4.16
C LEU A 98 -14.28 -3.68 3.79
N LEU A 99 -14.06 -4.13 2.56
CA LEU A 99 -14.06 -5.52 2.14
C LEU A 99 -12.65 -6.10 2.36
N VAL A 100 -12.53 -7.40 2.59
CA VAL A 100 -11.28 -8.19 2.65
C VAL A 100 -11.57 -9.55 2.01
N ARG A 101 -10.94 -9.94 0.90
CA ARG A 101 -11.05 -11.33 0.41
C ARG A 101 -10.30 -12.29 1.34
N ILE A 102 -10.67 -13.56 1.27
CA ILE A 102 -10.07 -14.64 2.07
C ILE A 102 -9.78 -15.87 1.21
N PRO A 103 -8.66 -16.58 1.45
CA PRO A 103 -7.77 -16.49 2.62
C PRO A 103 -6.76 -15.33 2.58
N ALA A 104 -6.88 -14.40 3.53
CA ALA A 104 -5.89 -13.36 3.81
C ALA A 104 -5.09 -13.76 5.06
N GLY A 105 -3.76 -13.69 4.99
CA GLY A 105 -2.87 -14.16 6.06
C GLY A 105 -2.75 -13.22 7.27
N ALA A 106 -2.29 -13.77 8.39
CA ALA A 106 -2.24 -13.13 9.71
C ALA A 106 -1.70 -11.69 9.73
N GLU A 107 -0.69 -11.35 8.93
CA GLU A 107 -0.11 -9.99 8.91
C GLU A 107 -1.10 -8.93 8.39
N ILE A 108 -1.96 -9.27 7.43
CA ILE A 108 -3.01 -8.38 6.91
C ILE A 108 -4.01 -8.08 8.02
N TRP A 109 -4.50 -9.13 8.71
CA TRP A 109 -5.38 -8.98 9.86
C TRP A 109 -4.71 -8.22 11.01
N ARG A 110 -3.43 -8.47 11.29
CA ARG A 110 -2.69 -7.80 12.37
C ARG A 110 -2.61 -6.30 12.13
N LEU A 111 -2.35 -5.87 10.90
CA LEU A 111 -2.31 -4.46 10.51
C LEU A 111 -3.71 -3.82 10.51
N LEU A 112 -4.75 -4.52 10.01
CA LEU A 112 -6.13 -4.05 10.04
C LEU A 112 -6.64 -3.85 11.48
N VAL A 113 -6.39 -4.82 12.37
CA VAL A 113 -6.76 -4.78 13.79
C VAL A 113 -5.95 -3.71 14.53
N ALA A 114 -4.63 -3.68 14.37
CA ALA A 114 -3.78 -2.68 15.04
C ALA A 114 -4.14 -1.24 14.65
N ARG A 115 -4.66 -1.03 13.43
CA ARG A 115 -5.22 0.25 13.00
C ARG A 115 -6.65 0.49 13.52
N ALA A 116 -7.55 -0.49 13.46
CA ALA A 116 -8.92 -0.32 13.97
C ALA A 116 -8.94 0.12 15.45
N LEU A 117 -7.93 -0.32 16.20
CA LEU A 117 -7.72 0.01 17.62
C LEU A 117 -6.73 1.17 17.83
N TYR A 118 -6.25 1.81 16.76
CA TYR A 118 -5.32 2.93 16.87
C TYR A 118 -6.05 4.22 17.26
N ARG A 119 -6.03 4.53 18.56
CA ARG A 119 -6.76 5.64 19.19
C ARG A 119 -5.95 6.93 19.40
N GLY A 120 -4.80 7.10 18.74
CA GLY A 120 -4.01 8.31 18.92
C GLY A 120 -4.11 9.27 17.73
N ASN A 121 -3.68 10.51 17.92
CA ASN A 121 -3.59 11.43 16.79
C ASN A 121 -2.47 11.01 15.83
N GLU A 122 -2.78 11.24 14.58
CA GLU A 122 -1.96 11.06 13.41
C GLU A 122 -0.96 12.28 13.23
N ARG A 123 0.37 12.10 13.00
CA ARG A 123 1.49 13.10 12.87
C ARG A 123 2.79 12.75 12.03
N ARG A 124 3.01 11.59 11.36
CA ARG A 124 4.20 11.36 10.43
C ARG A 124 4.07 12.20 9.15
N LYS A 125 4.94 11.93 8.16
CA LYS A 125 4.75 12.27 6.75
C LYS A 125 5.12 11.10 5.81
N MET A 126 6.31 10.51 5.99
CA MET A 126 6.99 9.50 5.13
C MET A 126 6.56 8.03 5.33
N PRO A 127 5.83 7.37 4.43
CA PRO A 127 5.88 5.91 4.31
C PRO A 127 7.22 5.22 3.91
N ARG A 128 7.43 3.97 4.37
CA ARG A 128 8.63 3.10 4.14
C ARG A 128 8.19 1.64 3.98
N VAL A 129 9.08 0.77 3.50
CA VAL A 129 8.80 -0.66 3.30
C VAL A 129 9.61 -1.57 4.12
N ALA A 130 8.95 -2.60 4.65
CA ALA A 130 9.62 -3.81 5.04
C ALA A 130 10.20 -4.61 3.85
N VAL A 131 11.52 -4.55 3.67
CA VAL A 131 12.28 -5.18 2.57
C VAL A 131 12.67 -6.61 2.95
N GLY A 132 13.19 -6.77 4.17
CA GLY A 132 13.74 -7.98 4.79
C GLY A 132 14.90 -8.67 4.05
N THR A 133 15.61 -8.00 3.14
CA THR A 133 16.77 -8.60 2.43
C THR A 133 17.97 -8.70 3.39
N PRO A 134 18.78 -9.78 3.38
CA PRO A 134 20.03 -9.82 4.12
C PRO A 134 21.02 -8.77 3.58
N VAL A 135 21.82 -8.17 4.46
CA VAL A 135 22.83 -7.16 4.11
C VAL A 135 24.16 -7.49 4.78
N ALA A 136 25.26 -7.27 4.07
CA ALA A 136 26.59 -7.42 4.63
C ALA A 136 26.81 -6.30 5.66
N PHE A 137 27.06 -6.67 6.91
CA PHE A 137 27.07 -5.76 8.04
C PHE A 137 28.49 -5.58 8.59
N ASP A 138 28.98 -4.35 8.59
CA ASP A 138 30.27 -3.99 9.22
C ASP A 138 30.00 -3.24 10.54
N ALA A 139 30.48 -3.82 11.62
CA ALA A 139 30.27 -3.35 12.98
C ALA A 139 31.44 -2.52 13.53
N ASP A 140 32.61 -2.55 12.88
CA ASP A 140 33.84 -1.94 13.38
C ASP A 140 34.69 -1.41 12.21
N PRO A 141 34.54 -0.10 11.87
CA PRO A 141 35.11 0.50 10.66
C PRO A 141 36.64 0.67 10.78
N GLY A 142 37.34 -0.44 10.52
CA GLY A 142 38.78 -0.62 10.74
C GLY A 142 39.17 -2.09 10.89
N SER A 143 38.21 -2.96 11.20
CA SER A 143 38.38 -4.42 11.14
C SER A 143 38.48 -4.91 9.69
N LEU A 144 39.19 -6.03 9.47
CA LEU A 144 39.21 -6.68 8.15
C LEU A 144 37.83 -7.33 7.88
N PRO A 145 37.30 -7.28 6.65
CA PRO A 145 36.02 -7.86 6.28
C PRO A 145 36.06 -9.39 6.32
N THR A 146 35.93 -9.93 7.53
CA THR A 146 35.49 -11.31 7.76
C THR A 146 34.04 -11.47 7.30
N ALA A 147 33.59 -12.71 7.08
CA ALA A 147 32.23 -12.99 6.65
C ALA A 147 31.23 -12.53 7.73
N GLY A 148 30.73 -11.30 7.59
CA GLY A 148 30.05 -10.57 8.66
C GLY A 148 28.70 -11.18 9.06
N PRO A 149 28.29 -11.03 10.33
CA PRO A 149 27.04 -11.58 10.83
C PRO A 149 25.85 -10.94 10.12
N GLU A 150 25.01 -11.75 9.47
CA GLU A 150 23.89 -11.26 8.66
C GLU A 150 22.93 -10.36 9.47
N ALA A 151 22.88 -9.09 9.10
CA ALA A 151 21.77 -8.22 9.44
C ALA A 151 20.67 -8.38 8.38
N MET A 152 19.41 -8.38 8.81
CA MET A 152 18.27 -8.37 7.90
C MET A 152 17.70 -6.95 7.83
N LEU A 153 17.64 -6.37 6.64
CA LEU A 153 17.08 -5.04 6.41
C LEU A 153 15.56 -5.08 6.55
N VAL A 154 15.05 -5.07 7.78
CA VAL A 154 13.61 -5.13 8.08
C VAL A 154 12.87 -4.16 7.20
N ASP A 155 13.20 -2.86 7.23
CA ASP A 155 12.63 -1.85 6.34
C ASP A 155 13.59 -0.69 5.97
N LEU A 156 13.22 0.16 4.99
CA LEU A 156 14.13 1.19 4.43
C LEU A 156 13.46 2.57 4.16
N SER A 157 14.16 3.66 4.46
CA SER A 157 13.87 5.10 4.23
C SER A 157 14.95 5.72 3.33
N ASN A 158 14.75 6.94 2.81
CA ASN A 158 15.79 7.69 2.07
C ASN A 158 16.82 8.31 3.03
N ARG A 159 16.52 8.23 4.33
CA ARG A 159 17.21 8.87 5.45
C ARG A 159 17.50 7.89 6.58
N GLY A 160 17.16 6.61 6.44
CA GLY A 160 17.34 5.61 7.49
C GLY A 160 16.79 4.23 7.13
N CYS A 161 16.74 3.30 8.08
CA CYS A 161 16.17 1.95 7.93
C CYS A 161 15.81 1.33 9.29
N ARG A 162 15.09 0.20 9.30
CA ARG A 162 15.17 -0.77 10.40
C ARG A 162 16.03 -1.96 9.97
N LEU A 163 17.03 -2.31 10.78
CA LEU A 163 17.86 -3.52 10.64
C LEU A 163 17.57 -4.47 11.79
N GLN A 164 17.58 -5.78 11.56
CA GLN A 164 17.53 -6.81 12.60
C GLN A 164 18.84 -7.60 12.62
N THR A 165 19.62 -7.46 13.68
CA THR A 165 20.98 -8.04 13.80
C THR A 165 21.19 -8.74 15.15
N GLY A 166 22.17 -9.63 15.24
CA GLY A 166 22.65 -10.18 16.51
C GLY A 166 23.61 -9.23 17.25
N SER A 167 24.26 -8.31 16.53
CA SER A 167 25.31 -7.42 17.05
C SER A 167 24.87 -6.60 18.27
N ALA A 168 25.80 -6.36 19.19
CA ALA A 168 25.57 -5.63 20.43
C ALA A 168 25.77 -4.10 20.27
N LEU A 169 24.91 -3.51 19.44
CA LEU A 169 24.93 -2.07 19.15
C LEU A 169 23.99 -1.28 20.07
N SER A 170 24.39 -0.04 20.33
CA SER A 170 23.75 0.96 21.20
C SER A 170 23.22 2.15 20.38
N VAL A 171 22.57 3.10 21.06
CA VAL A 171 22.14 4.36 20.44
C VAL A 171 23.33 5.33 20.34
N GLY A 172 23.62 5.80 19.14
CA GLY A 172 24.74 6.68 18.79
C GLY A 172 25.81 6.01 17.92
N ASP A 173 25.90 4.68 17.99
CA ASP A 173 26.89 3.86 17.30
C ASP A 173 26.83 4.04 15.78
N ALA A 174 28.01 4.14 15.16
CA ALA A 174 28.13 4.13 13.71
C ALA A 174 27.79 2.74 13.16
N VAL A 175 27.05 2.71 12.06
CA VAL A 175 26.58 1.49 11.39
C VAL A 175 26.88 1.62 9.90
N THR A 176 27.74 0.75 9.40
CA THR A 176 28.03 0.64 7.96
C THR A 176 27.54 -0.71 7.46
N PHE A 177 26.77 -0.72 6.38
CA PHE A 177 26.25 -1.96 5.80
C PHE A 177 26.15 -1.82 4.28
N THR A 178 26.32 -2.92 3.58
CA THR A 178 26.31 -2.96 2.12
C THR A 178 25.10 -3.73 1.62
N LEU A 179 24.26 -3.05 0.82
CA LEU A 179 23.18 -3.71 0.09
C LEU A 179 23.78 -4.48 -1.10
N PRO A 180 23.31 -5.71 -1.38
CA PRO A 180 23.68 -6.44 -2.58
C PRO A 180 23.24 -5.69 -3.84
N GLY A 181 24.06 -5.75 -4.89
CA GLY A 181 23.62 -5.44 -6.25
C GLY A 181 22.76 -6.56 -6.82
N ASP A 182 21.99 -6.29 -7.88
CA ASP A 182 21.31 -7.38 -8.62
C ASP A 182 22.34 -8.19 -9.42
N GLU A 183 22.29 -9.51 -9.33
CA GLU A 183 23.18 -10.40 -10.09
C GLU A 183 22.85 -10.43 -11.60
N GLY A 184 21.78 -9.75 -12.02
CA GLY A 184 21.24 -9.70 -13.38
C GLY A 184 22.03 -8.90 -14.43
N GLY A 185 23.32 -9.20 -14.62
CA GLY A 185 24.09 -9.02 -15.86
C GLY A 185 24.45 -7.59 -16.33
N ASN A 186 23.54 -6.62 -16.32
CA ASN A 186 23.68 -5.34 -17.04
C ASN A 186 24.40 -4.22 -16.25
N GLY A 187 25.65 -4.46 -15.86
CA GLY A 187 26.69 -3.42 -15.64
C GLY A 187 26.55 -2.37 -14.53
N GLY A 188 25.35 -2.07 -14.03
CA GLY A 188 25.09 -1.01 -13.03
C GLY A 188 25.10 -1.47 -11.56
N ASN A 189 25.26 -2.77 -11.34
CA ASN A 189 24.97 -3.45 -10.07
C ASN A 189 26.20 -3.62 -9.15
N GLU A 190 27.06 -2.61 -9.11
CA GLU A 190 28.02 -2.42 -8.01
C GLU A 190 27.27 -2.47 -6.65
N PRO A 191 27.80 -3.07 -5.57
CA PRO A 191 27.16 -2.98 -4.26
C PRO A 191 26.95 -1.52 -3.82
N ILE A 192 26.07 -1.27 -2.84
CA ILE A 192 25.95 0.07 -2.23
C ILE A 192 26.15 -0.01 -0.73
N THR A 193 27.31 0.48 -0.29
CA THR A 193 27.63 0.73 1.11
C THR A 193 26.90 1.99 1.59
N LEU A 194 26.21 1.85 2.72
CA LEU A 194 25.45 2.88 3.41
C LEU A 194 26.00 3.00 4.82
N SER A 195 26.28 4.23 5.24
CA SER A 195 26.69 4.55 6.61
C SER A 195 25.64 5.44 7.28
N GLY A 196 25.55 5.30 8.60
CA GLY A 196 24.62 6.03 9.44
C GLY A 196 24.85 5.73 10.92
N ARG A 197 23.88 6.09 11.75
CA ARG A 197 23.91 5.85 13.19
C ARG A 197 22.66 5.17 13.68
N ALA A 198 22.83 4.18 14.56
CA ALA A 198 21.71 3.59 15.29
C ALA A 198 21.11 4.64 16.24
N VAL A 199 19.83 4.95 16.09
CA VAL A 199 19.13 6.01 16.86
C VAL A 199 18.07 5.44 17.82
N ARG A 200 17.75 4.15 17.69
CA ARG A 200 17.10 3.32 18.73
C ARG A 200 17.43 1.86 18.55
N VAL A 201 17.39 1.15 19.66
CA VAL A 201 17.57 -0.29 19.74
C VAL A 201 16.36 -0.89 20.46
N MET A 202 15.75 -1.92 19.88
CA MET A 202 14.71 -2.71 20.52
C MET A 202 15.15 -4.18 20.53
N ALA A 203 15.33 -4.76 21.72
CA ALA A 203 15.66 -6.18 21.84
C ALA A 203 14.40 -7.03 21.73
N ASP A 204 14.37 -7.97 20.79
CA ASP A 204 13.37 -9.03 20.76
C ASP A 204 13.80 -10.15 21.72
N LYS A 205 12.98 -10.41 22.73
CA LYS A 205 13.22 -11.46 23.73
C LYS A 205 13.00 -12.88 23.17
N ALA A 206 12.29 -13.04 22.05
CA ALA A 206 12.00 -14.34 21.46
C ALA A 206 13.10 -14.81 20.51
N SER A 207 13.54 -13.98 19.55
CA SER A 207 14.63 -14.33 18.63
C SER A 207 16.04 -14.01 19.15
N GLY A 208 16.16 -13.24 20.23
CA GLY A 208 17.44 -12.73 20.74
C GLY A 208 18.11 -11.66 19.84
N ARG A 209 17.52 -11.35 18.67
CA ARG A 209 18.02 -10.30 17.76
C ARG A 209 17.56 -8.92 18.24
N ARG A 210 18.33 -7.89 17.87
CA ARG A 210 17.99 -6.48 18.09
C ARG A 210 17.46 -5.87 16.80
N THR A 211 16.31 -5.22 16.87
CA THR A 211 15.85 -4.30 15.84
C THR A 211 16.47 -2.93 16.11
N LEU A 212 17.43 -2.55 15.28
CA LEU A 212 17.93 -1.19 15.19
C LEU A 212 16.97 -0.39 14.31
N ALA A 213 16.75 0.88 14.66
CA ALA A 213 16.42 1.89 13.67
C ALA A 213 17.66 2.79 13.51
N VAL A 214 18.03 3.02 12.25
CA VAL A 214 19.27 3.69 11.84
C VAL A 214 18.88 4.91 11.01
N VAL A 215 19.56 6.03 11.19
CA VAL A 215 19.47 7.21 10.32
C VAL A 215 20.79 7.36 9.57
N PHE A 216 20.72 7.60 8.26
CA PHE A 216 21.90 7.66 7.40
C PHE A 216 22.66 8.98 7.52
N ASP A 217 23.95 8.93 7.26
CA ASP A 217 24.82 10.11 7.44
C ASP A 217 24.40 11.26 6.51
N PRO A 218 24.32 12.50 7.04
CA PRO A 218 23.84 13.66 6.30
C PRO A 218 24.76 14.06 5.13
N GLU A 219 26.00 13.55 5.11
CA GLU A 219 26.98 13.75 4.04
C GLU A 219 27.04 12.59 3.03
N MET A 220 26.13 11.61 3.08
CA MET A 220 26.09 10.50 2.11
C MET A 220 26.22 11.02 0.66
N PRO A 221 27.17 10.52 -0.15
CA PRO A 221 27.40 11.02 -1.50
C PRO A 221 26.15 10.98 -2.38
N GLN A 222 25.99 11.97 -3.28
CA GLN A 222 24.84 12.03 -4.18
C GLN A 222 24.74 10.80 -5.09
N LYS A 223 25.88 10.21 -5.51
CA LYS A 223 25.91 8.89 -6.20
C LYS A 223 25.17 7.82 -5.39
N SER A 224 25.48 7.71 -4.09
CA SER A 224 24.85 6.74 -3.21
C SER A 224 23.36 7.04 -2.99
N ARG A 225 22.96 8.29 -2.74
CA ARG A 225 21.52 8.65 -2.58
C ARG A 225 20.67 8.37 -3.82
N SER A 226 21.20 8.64 -5.02
CA SER A 226 20.49 8.35 -6.27
C SER A 226 20.33 6.84 -6.48
N ARG A 227 21.39 6.05 -6.21
CA ARG A 227 21.35 4.58 -6.30
C ARG A 227 20.44 3.96 -5.24
N LEU A 228 20.45 4.52 -4.02
CA LEU A 228 19.55 4.18 -2.92
C LEU A 228 18.10 4.40 -3.34
N THR A 229 17.74 5.62 -3.77
CA THR A 229 16.39 5.99 -4.26
C THR A 229 15.91 5.04 -5.36
N ALA A 230 16.76 4.73 -6.36
CA ALA A 230 16.41 3.78 -7.42
C ALA A 230 16.15 2.35 -6.88
N LEU A 231 17.09 1.77 -6.11
CA LEU A 231 16.95 0.43 -5.53
C LEU A 231 15.70 0.31 -4.63
N ILE A 232 15.34 1.39 -3.96
CA ILE A 232 14.13 1.53 -3.17
C ILE A 232 12.88 1.45 -4.05
N ASN A 233 12.86 2.24 -5.11
CA ASN A 233 11.76 2.24 -6.06
C ASN A 233 11.66 0.86 -6.72
N ARG A 234 12.76 0.19 -7.09
CA ARG A 234 12.72 -1.21 -7.58
C ARG A 234 12.02 -2.17 -6.61
N TRP A 235 12.26 -2.03 -5.31
CA TRP A 235 11.53 -2.79 -4.28
C TRP A 235 10.10 -2.30 -4.04
N ALA A 236 9.69 -1.21 -4.71
CA ALA A 236 8.40 -0.56 -4.56
C ALA A 236 7.24 -1.13 -5.32
N SER A 237 7.35 -2.40 -5.69
CA SER A 237 6.58 -2.92 -6.80
C SER A 237 6.43 -4.43 -6.79
N GLY A 238 7.46 -5.15 -6.35
CA GLY A 238 7.38 -6.59 -6.21
C GLY A 238 8.29 -7.33 -7.18
N PRO A 239 7.90 -8.55 -7.61
CA PRO A 239 8.65 -9.32 -8.57
C PRO A 239 8.06 -9.12 -9.97
N ASP A 240 8.91 -9.14 -10.99
CA ASP A 240 8.43 -9.30 -12.35
C ASP A 240 7.90 -10.72 -12.55
N SER A 241 6.60 -10.91 -12.34
CA SER A 241 5.90 -12.17 -12.65
C SER A 241 6.10 -12.52 -14.14
N LEU A 242 6.62 -13.72 -14.39
CA LEU A 242 7.04 -14.22 -15.71
C LEU A 242 6.36 -15.57 -16.03
N ALA A 243 5.04 -15.58 -16.18
CA ALA A 243 4.28 -16.72 -16.74
C ALA A 243 2.83 -16.32 -17.09
N ALA A 244 2.61 -15.78 -18.29
CA ALA A 244 1.26 -15.58 -18.84
C ALA A 244 1.29 -15.64 -20.37
N THR A 245 0.87 -16.76 -20.96
CA THR A 245 0.75 -16.94 -22.41
C THR A 245 -0.55 -16.32 -22.92
N SER A 246 -0.50 -15.53 -23.99
CA SER A 246 -1.68 -14.86 -24.54
C SER A 246 -2.76 -15.83 -25.00
N LEU A 247 -4.00 -15.56 -24.60
CA LEU A 247 -5.21 -16.12 -25.21
C LEU A 247 -5.99 -14.97 -25.86
N ALA A 248 -6.20 -15.05 -27.17
CA ALA A 248 -7.07 -14.15 -27.92
C ALA A 248 -8.47 -14.76 -28.06
N GLY A 249 -9.53 -13.94 -27.96
CA GLY A 249 -10.92 -14.39 -28.08
C GLY A 249 -11.89 -13.82 -27.04
N GLY A 250 -11.79 -12.53 -26.72
CA GLY A 250 -12.86 -11.84 -25.97
C GLY A 250 -14.07 -11.56 -26.87
N PRO A 251 -15.30 -11.49 -26.33
CA PRO A 251 -16.48 -11.12 -27.11
C PRO A 251 -16.43 -9.63 -27.53
N PRO A 252 -17.06 -9.25 -28.66
CA PRO A 252 -17.03 -7.88 -29.18
C PRO A 252 -17.77 -6.89 -28.26
N ILE A 253 -17.36 -5.62 -28.36
CA ILE A 253 -17.93 -4.51 -27.59
C ILE A 253 -19.14 -3.96 -28.36
N PRO A 254 -20.30 -3.71 -27.72
CA PRO A 254 -21.45 -3.14 -28.43
C PRO A 254 -21.15 -1.70 -28.89
N PRO A 255 -21.60 -1.30 -30.10
CA PRO A 255 -21.31 0.02 -30.66
C PRO A 255 -21.88 1.14 -29.78
N CYS A 256 -21.13 2.23 -29.66
CA CYS A 256 -21.56 3.40 -28.89
C CYS A 256 -21.29 4.70 -29.66
N GLN A 257 -22.20 5.67 -29.53
CA GLN A 257 -22.04 7.02 -30.06
C GLN A 257 -21.55 7.93 -28.95
N LEU A 258 -20.44 8.64 -29.19
CA LEU A 258 -19.83 9.53 -28.22
C LEU A 258 -20.41 10.95 -28.38
N PRO A 259 -20.99 11.58 -27.34
CA PRO A 259 -21.58 12.92 -27.45
C PRO A 259 -20.61 14.04 -27.86
N SER A 260 -19.30 13.78 -27.86
CA SER A 260 -18.24 14.69 -28.32
C SER A 260 -17.92 14.56 -29.82
N LEU A 261 -18.39 13.52 -30.50
CA LEU A 261 -18.16 13.23 -31.92
C LEU A 261 -19.46 12.62 -32.51
N PRO A 262 -20.54 13.41 -32.67
CA PRO A 262 -21.87 12.89 -33.02
C PRO A 262 -21.93 12.20 -34.39
N ASP A 263 -21.02 12.55 -35.31
CA ASP A 263 -20.95 12.01 -36.66
C ASP A 263 -20.06 10.75 -36.78
N LEU A 264 -19.42 10.31 -35.69
CA LEU A 264 -18.56 9.13 -35.66
C LEU A 264 -19.21 8.02 -34.81
N THR A 265 -19.71 6.99 -35.49
CA THR A 265 -20.10 5.73 -34.83
C THR A 265 -18.92 4.77 -34.94
N LEU A 266 -18.49 4.20 -33.81
CA LEU A 266 -17.41 3.20 -33.77
C LEU A 266 -18.03 1.80 -33.81
N ASP A 267 -17.63 1.00 -34.81
CA ASP A 267 -18.08 -0.36 -35.06
C ASP A 267 -16.96 -1.23 -35.66
N ASP A 268 -17.20 -2.54 -35.77
CA ASP A 268 -16.19 -3.52 -36.22
C ASP A 268 -15.84 -3.39 -37.73
N GLU A 269 -16.51 -2.53 -38.51
CA GLU A 269 -16.12 -2.26 -39.91
C GLU A 269 -15.08 -1.13 -40.04
N THR A 270 -14.94 -0.25 -39.03
CA THR A 270 -14.17 1.00 -39.16
C THR A 270 -12.72 0.95 -38.66
N ASP A 271 -12.34 0.02 -37.76
CA ASP A 271 -10.97 -0.13 -37.23
C ASP A 271 -10.48 -1.61 -37.25
N PRO A 272 -9.82 -2.10 -38.32
CA PRO A 272 -9.23 -3.43 -38.35
C PRO A 272 -7.98 -3.55 -37.44
N PRO A 273 -7.74 -4.71 -36.80
CA PRO A 273 -6.69 -4.84 -35.78
C PRO A 273 -5.27 -4.72 -36.35
N ILE A 274 -4.54 -3.69 -35.90
CA ILE A 274 -3.17 -3.40 -36.32
C ILE A 274 -2.18 -4.42 -35.72
N VAL A 275 -1.64 -5.30 -36.57
CA VAL A 275 -0.57 -6.23 -36.19
C VAL A 275 0.79 -5.60 -36.50
N ALA A 276 1.43 -5.02 -35.48
CA ALA A 276 2.75 -4.41 -35.62
C ALA A 276 3.87 -5.46 -35.54
N GLY A 277 4.65 -5.59 -36.62
CA GLY A 277 5.85 -6.42 -36.68
C GLY A 277 7.07 -5.65 -37.19
N SER A 278 8.23 -5.95 -36.59
CA SER A 278 9.59 -5.55 -37.03
C SER A 278 9.99 -4.07 -36.86
N GLU A 279 11.31 -3.85 -36.88
CA GLU A 279 11.98 -2.56 -36.65
C GLU A 279 11.63 -1.47 -37.67
N VAL A 280 11.60 -0.21 -37.21
CA VAL A 280 11.80 0.99 -38.04
C VAL A 280 12.83 1.87 -37.35
N ARG A 281 13.92 2.21 -38.06
CA ARG A 281 14.87 3.26 -37.64
C ARG A 281 14.35 4.63 -38.08
N VAL A 282 14.65 5.67 -37.30
CA VAL A 282 14.28 7.06 -37.62
C VAL A 282 15.55 7.91 -37.68
N GLU A 283 15.79 8.53 -38.83
CA GLU A 283 16.73 9.66 -38.98
C GLU A 283 15.98 10.99 -38.87
N LEU A 284 16.67 12.08 -38.52
CA LEU A 284 16.05 13.38 -38.21
C LEU A 284 16.53 14.50 -39.13
N ALA A 285 15.61 14.99 -39.98
CA ALA A 285 15.60 16.31 -40.61
C ALA A 285 14.15 16.59 -41.06
N GLY A 286 13.60 17.82 -41.05
CA GLY A 286 14.14 19.11 -40.60
C GLY A 286 12.99 20.10 -40.33
N LEU A 287 13.31 21.40 -40.28
CA LEU A 287 12.37 22.51 -40.09
C LEU A 287 11.49 22.72 -41.36
N ASP A 288 10.36 23.47 -41.40
CA ASP A 288 10.07 24.71 -40.65
C ASP A 288 8.57 25.13 -40.58
N HIS A 289 8.27 26.08 -39.67
CA HIS A 289 7.16 27.06 -39.58
C HIS A 289 5.72 26.81 -40.11
N SER A 290 4.72 27.04 -39.23
CA SER A 290 3.71 28.12 -39.39
C SER A 290 2.82 28.32 -38.14
N ASP A 291 2.26 29.53 -37.98
CA ASP A 291 1.39 29.96 -36.86
C ASP A 291 -0.03 29.37 -36.88
N SER A 292 -0.65 29.21 -35.70
CA SER A 292 -2.07 29.57 -35.50
C SER A 292 -2.45 29.78 -34.02
N THR A 293 -3.52 30.55 -33.79
CA THR A 293 -3.99 31.08 -32.50
C THR A 293 -4.70 30.05 -31.61
N ALA A 294 -4.67 30.28 -30.29
CA ALA A 294 -5.13 29.31 -29.29
C ALA A 294 -6.60 29.50 -28.81
N PRO A 295 -7.45 28.46 -28.86
CA PRO A 295 -8.77 28.42 -28.22
C PRO A 295 -8.69 28.01 -26.72
N PRO A 296 -9.78 28.13 -25.94
CA PRO A 296 -9.75 27.80 -24.50
C PRO A 296 -9.46 26.33 -24.23
N ARG A 297 -8.68 26.07 -23.17
CA ARG A 297 -8.19 24.72 -22.81
C ARG A 297 -9.29 23.81 -22.28
N GLN A 298 -9.99 23.14 -23.19
CA GLN A 298 -10.71 21.90 -22.92
C GLN A 298 -9.79 20.96 -22.13
N ARG A 299 -10.29 20.34 -21.05
CA ARG A 299 -9.49 19.43 -20.20
C ARG A 299 -9.36 18.05 -20.88
N CYS A 300 -8.64 18.01 -22.00
CA CYS A 300 -8.17 16.75 -22.58
C CYS A 300 -7.45 15.93 -21.51
N GLU A 301 -7.59 14.61 -21.56
CA GLU A 301 -6.99 13.73 -20.56
C GLU A 301 -5.46 13.81 -20.60
N ARG A 302 -4.85 14.41 -19.57
CA ARG A 302 -3.41 14.61 -19.47
C ARG A 302 -2.69 13.49 -18.72
N ARG A 303 -3.42 12.47 -18.24
CA ARG A 303 -2.84 11.31 -17.55
C ARG A 303 -2.15 10.37 -18.53
N GLY A 304 -0.81 10.38 -18.54
CA GLY A 304 0.01 9.50 -19.37
C GLY A 304 0.07 8.02 -18.94
N ARG A 305 -0.63 7.62 -17.87
CA ARG A 305 -0.84 6.23 -17.44
C ARG A 305 -2.21 6.07 -16.75
N PRO A 306 -2.87 4.90 -16.83
CA PRO A 306 -4.09 4.61 -16.08
C PRO A 306 -3.85 4.63 -14.56
N ARG A 307 -4.93 4.75 -13.78
CA ARG A 307 -4.93 4.57 -12.32
C ARG A 307 -6.02 3.59 -11.92
N GLY A 308 -5.73 2.69 -10.98
CA GLY A 308 -6.77 2.07 -10.16
C GLY A 308 -7.23 3.09 -9.14
N ARG A 309 -8.54 3.33 -9.00
CA ARG A 309 -9.05 4.10 -7.86
C ARG A 309 -9.20 3.12 -6.71
N TYR A 310 -8.66 3.50 -5.56
CA TYR A 310 -8.36 2.62 -4.45
C TYR A 310 -8.65 3.41 -3.19
N GLU A 311 -9.55 2.94 -2.32
CA GLU A 311 -9.63 3.44 -0.95
C GLU A 311 -9.43 2.32 0.09
N SER A 312 -8.63 2.61 1.14
CA SER A 312 -8.48 1.85 2.41
C SER A 312 -7.37 2.50 3.27
N PRO A 313 -7.44 2.45 4.62
CA PRO A 313 -6.50 3.17 5.49
C PRO A 313 -5.11 2.54 5.75
N LEU A 314 -4.18 3.32 6.33
CA LEU A 314 -2.72 3.13 6.47
C LEU A 314 -2.24 3.14 7.98
N LEU A 315 -1.01 3.53 8.40
CA LEU A 315 -0.57 3.69 9.85
C LEU A 315 0.83 4.39 10.07
N ALA A 316 1.15 5.19 11.15
CA ALA A 316 2.35 6.11 11.11
C ALA A 316 3.13 6.85 12.29
N LYS A 317 3.76 6.35 13.38
CA LYS A 317 4.39 7.21 14.48
C LYS A 317 5.30 8.46 14.14
N GLY A 318 4.78 9.72 14.11
CA GLY A 318 5.33 10.99 13.51
C GLY A 318 6.33 11.94 14.18
N THR A 319 6.18 13.26 13.97
CA THR A 319 6.79 14.26 14.89
C THR A 319 6.31 14.03 16.33
N GLN A 320 5.14 13.40 16.49
CA GLN A 320 4.64 12.76 17.72
C GLN A 320 4.13 11.32 17.44
N GLY A 321 2.82 11.05 17.59
CA GLY A 321 2.17 9.75 17.33
C GLY A 321 1.76 9.48 15.86
N PRO A 322 1.14 8.32 15.56
CA PRO A 322 0.81 7.79 14.23
C PRO A 322 0.42 8.57 12.94
N ILE A 323 -0.35 7.97 12.02
CA ILE A 323 -1.12 8.47 10.84
C ILE A 323 -1.58 7.23 10.07
N VAL A 324 -2.78 6.81 10.37
CA VAL A 324 -3.60 6.21 9.35
C VAL A 324 -3.88 7.28 8.27
N LEU A 325 -3.04 7.38 7.23
CA LEU A 325 -3.49 7.98 5.96
C LEU A 325 -4.54 7.05 5.34
N ILE A 326 -5.19 7.47 4.27
CA ILE A 326 -6.01 6.61 3.41
C ILE A 326 -5.54 6.85 1.99
N GLY A 327 -5.15 5.81 1.23
CA GLY A 327 -4.92 5.98 -0.21
C GLY A 327 -6.25 6.18 -0.92
N ARG A 328 -6.31 6.99 -2.00
CA ARG A 328 -7.53 7.34 -2.78
C ARG A 328 -7.51 6.97 -4.27
N ASP A 329 -6.32 6.82 -4.84
CA ASP A 329 -6.08 6.11 -6.11
C ASP A 329 -4.60 5.70 -6.17
N LEU A 330 -4.23 4.77 -7.05
CA LEU A 330 -2.87 4.25 -7.21
C LEU A 330 -2.54 3.95 -8.68
N SER A 331 -1.31 4.27 -9.07
CA SER A 331 -0.67 3.77 -10.29
C SER A 331 0.85 3.73 -10.13
N ALA A 332 1.56 3.23 -11.15
CA ALA A 332 3.01 3.29 -11.21
C ALA A 332 3.59 4.70 -11.03
N GLY A 333 2.84 5.77 -11.34
CA GLY A 333 3.34 7.15 -11.28
C GLY A 333 2.92 7.96 -10.05
N GLY A 334 2.13 7.40 -9.14
CA GLY A 334 1.63 8.14 -7.98
C GLY A 334 0.44 7.50 -7.31
N MET A 335 -0.01 8.14 -6.23
CA MET A 335 -1.28 7.85 -5.58
C MET A 335 -2.07 9.15 -5.37
N ARG A 336 -3.27 9.01 -4.84
CA ARG A 336 -3.88 10.08 -4.04
C ARG A 336 -3.96 9.59 -2.60
N ILE A 337 -3.99 10.49 -1.63
CA ILE A 337 -4.23 10.19 -0.23
C ILE A 337 -5.33 11.09 0.33
N GLU A 338 -5.94 10.72 1.44
CA GLU A 338 -6.75 11.63 2.23
C GLU A 338 -5.94 12.81 2.77
N ARG A 339 -6.66 13.89 3.09
CA ARG A 339 -6.11 15.04 3.81
C ARG A 339 -5.69 14.64 5.23
N HIS A 340 -4.67 15.32 5.71
CA HIS A 340 -4.20 15.18 7.08
C HIS A 340 -3.57 16.50 7.55
N ASP A 341 -3.94 17.00 8.73
CA ASP A 341 -3.58 18.35 9.21
C ASP A 341 -2.06 18.61 9.29
N GLY A 342 -1.28 17.55 9.46
CA GLY A 342 0.18 17.58 9.47
C GLY A 342 0.84 17.65 8.07
N LEU A 343 0.08 17.59 6.97
CA LEU A 343 0.57 17.53 5.59
C LEU A 343 0.13 18.75 4.76
N ARG A 344 0.98 19.18 3.81
CA ARG A 344 0.74 20.29 2.87
C ARG A 344 1.41 20.04 1.51
N VAL A 345 0.99 20.77 0.47
CA VAL A 345 1.63 20.73 -0.86
C VAL A 345 3.11 21.09 -0.75
N GLY A 346 3.96 20.34 -1.46
CA GLY A 346 5.41 20.39 -1.35
C GLY A 346 6.00 19.53 -0.23
N ASP A 347 5.20 18.95 0.68
CA ASP A 347 5.69 17.91 1.58
C ASP A 347 6.09 16.69 0.74
N ARG A 348 7.40 16.46 0.63
CA ARG A 348 7.94 15.19 0.17
C ARG A 348 7.80 14.15 1.26
N PHE A 349 7.29 13.00 0.87
CA PHE A 349 7.21 11.81 1.69
C PHE A 349 7.31 10.55 0.86
N ARG A 350 8.03 9.56 1.36
CA ARG A 350 8.22 8.26 0.75
C ARG A 350 6.99 7.34 0.93
N ILE A 351 6.88 6.14 0.34
CA ILE A 351 5.69 5.26 0.42
C ILE A 351 6.02 3.84 0.93
N ALA A 352 4.97 3.08 1.27
CA ALA A 352 4.88 1.67 1.59
C ALA A 352 3.64 1.16 0.84
N LEU A 353 3.68 0.03 0.15
CA LEU A 353 2.47 -0.62 -0.38
C LEU A 353 2.51 -2.12 -0.05
N HIS A 354 1.80 -2.59 0.98
CA HIS A 354 1.70 -4.02 1.29
C HIS A 354 0.79 -4.71 0.27
N GLY A 355 1.33 -5.69 -0.46
CA GLY A 355 0.59 -6.53 -1.40
C GLY A 355 0.15 -7.88 -0.80
N PRO A 356 -0.81 -8.57 -1.45
CA PRO A 356 -1.45 -9.79 -0.94
C PRO A 356 -0.50 -10.98 -0.84
N ALA A 357 0.30 -11.19 -1.89
CA ALA A 357 1.11 -12.39 -2.11
C ALA A 357 2.56 -12.20 -1.62
N ARG A 358 2.82 -11.16 -0.81
CA ARG A 358 4.18 -10.82 -0.35
C ARG A 358 4.19 -10.49 1.13
N SER A 359 5.10 -11.12 1.86
CA SER A 359 5.44 -10.79 3.25
C SER A 359 6.16 -9.43 3.39
N ARG A 360 6.31 -8.66 2.30
CA ARG A 360 7.12 -7.43 2.19
C ARG A 360 6.47 -6.40 1.24
N PRO A 361 6.19 -5.16 1.72
CA PRO A 361 5.58 -4.06 0.95
C PRO A 361 6.53 -3.33 -0.01
N PHE A 362 6.07 -2.17 -0.52
CA PHE A 362 6.61 -1.40 -1.65
C PHE A 362 6.88 0.13 -1.48
N LEU A 363 8.10 0.59 -1.77
CA LEU A 363 8.82 1.71 -1.18
C LEU A 363 9.00 2.93 -2.10
N VAL A 364 8.05 3.85 -2.18
CA VAL A 364 8.05 4.83 -3.27
C VAL A 364 8.38 6.25 -2.82
N ASP A 365 9.52 6.85 -3.19
CA ASP A 365 9.74 8.29 -2.88
C ASP A 365 8.65 9.13 -3.55
N ALA A 366 8.00 10.04 -2.81
CA ALA A 366 6.82 10.74 -3.30
C ALA A 366 6.71 12.19 -2.81
N GLU A 367 5.78 12.94 -3.40
CA GLU A 367 5.55 14.36 -3.12
C GLU A 367 4.08 14.70 -3.24
N ILE A 368 3.51 15.45 -2.27
CA ILE A 368 2.25 16.15 -2.52
C ILE A 368 2.52 17.24 -3.55
N THR A 369 2.14 16.96 -4.79
CA THR A 369 2.27 17.92 -5.91
C THR A 369 1.01 18.77 -6.07
N ARG A 370 -0.11 18.39 -5.42
CA ARG A 370 -1.38 19.13 -5.43
C ARG A 370 -2.24 18.83 -4.19
N ASP A 371 -3.07 19.79 -3.81
CA ASP A 371 -4.21 19.61 -2.90
C ASP A 371 -5.48 19.60 -3.74
N ASP A 372 -6.24 18.51 -3.70
CA ASP A 372 -7.50 18.33 -4.43
C ASP A 372 -8.71 18.78 -3.58
N GLY A 373 -8.49 19.37 -2.40
CA GLY A 373 -9.55 19.75 -1.48
C GLY A 373 -10.05 18.56 -0.69
N ASP A 374 -11.36 18.41 -0.59
CA ASP A 374 -12.01 17.33 0.18
C ASP A 374 -11.80 15.95 -0.48
N GLU A 375 -11.37 15.94 -1.75
CA GLU A 375 -10.89 14.76 -2.49
C GLU A 375 -9.49 14.30 -2.05
N GLY A 376 -8.75 15.05 -1.23
CA GLY A 376 -7.46 14.64 -0.65
C GLY A 376 -6.22 15.34 -1.22
N PHE A 377 -5.03 14.78 -0.97
CA PHE A 377 -3.76 15.24 -1.56
C PHE A 377 -3.32 14.34 -2.73
N GLY A 378 -2.97 14.94 -3.86
CA GLY A 378 -2.43 14.22 -5.01
C GLY A 378 -0.91 14.02 -4.89
N VAL A 379 -0.49 12.76 -4.84
CA VAL A 379 0.91 12.38 -4.60
C VAL A 379 1.54 11.82 -5.87
N VAL A 380 2.66 12.36 -6.31
CA VAL A 380 3.44 11.79 -7.42
C VAL A 380 4.55 10.92 -6.86
N PHE A 381 4.77 9.75 -7.47
CA PHE A 381 5.92 8.89 -7.18
C PHE A 381 7.11 9.31 -8.05
N HIS A 382 8.26 9.51 -7.44
CA HIS A 382 9.46 10.06 -8.06
C HIS A 382 10.60 9.04 -8.09
N GLY A 383 11.20 8.86 -9.27
CA GLY A 383 12.31 7.93 -9.48
C GLY A 383 11.89 6.46 -9.63
N ILE A 384 10.59 6.20 -9.85
CA ILE A 384 10.05 4.93 -10.36
C ILE A 384 10.92 4.44 -11.54
N ASP A 385 11.62 3.31 -11.38
CA ASP A 385 12.30 2.66 -12.50
C ASP A 385 11.35 1.72 -13.29
N PRO A 386 11.73 1.15 -14.45
CA PRO A 386 10.79 0.34 -15.21
C PRO A 386 10.34 -0.97 -14.53
N PRO A 387 11.20 -1.75 -13.84
CA PRO A 387 10.76 -2.86 -12.97
C PRO A 387 9.85 -2.37 -11.83
N THR A 388 10.10 -1.16 -11.30
CA THR A 388 9.18 -0.48 -10.38
C THR A 388 7.81 -0.31 -11.04
N ALA A 389 7.75 0.37 -12.19
CA ALA A 389 6.48 0.65 -12.85
C ALA A 389 5.73 -0.65 -13.14
N THR A 390 6.41 -1.62 -13.77
CA THR A 390 5.86 -2.92 -14.15
C THR A 390 5.36 -3.71 -12.95
N SER A 391 6.06 -3.69 -11.82
CA SER A 391 5.64 -4.49 -10.67
C SER A 391 4.60 -3.77 -9.78
N ILE A 392 4.56 -2.41 -9.70
CA ILE A 392 3.36 -1.70 -9.18
C ILE A 392 2.19 -2.01 -10.09
N GLU A 393 2.38 -2.02 -11.41
CA GLU A 393 1.34 -2.41 -12.36
C GLU A 393 0.92 -3.87 -12.18
N LYS A 394 1.82 -4.79 -11.84
CA LYS A 394 1.48 -6.17 -11.45
C LYS A 394 0.76 -6.26 -10.12
N LEU A 395 1.10 -5.46 -9.10
CA LEU A 395 0.30 -5.39 -7.87
C LEU A 395 -1.04 -4.70 -8.11
N VAL A 396 -1.13 -3.66 -8.94
CA VAL A 396 -2.38 -2.97 -9.32
C VAL A 396 -3.28 -3.86 -10.19
N ALA A 397 -2.70 -4.79 -10.96
CA ALA A 397 -3.44 -5.81 -11.71
C ALA A 397 -3.82 -7.02 -10.84
N CYS A 398 -2.94 -7.45 -9.93
CA CYS A 398 -3.21 -8.51 -8.95
C CYS A 398 -3.93 -7.99 -7.69
N LEU A 399 -4.34 -6.71 -7.64
CA LEU A 399 -4.70 -5.97 -6.42
C LEU A 399 -6.01 -6.51 -5.83
N PRO A 400 -5.98 -7.28 -4.74
CA PRO A 400 -7.13 -8.05 -4.34
C PRO A 400 -7.44 -7.76 -2.87
N ASP A 401 -8.15 -8.71 -2.29
CA ASP A 401 -8.44 -8.79 -0.88
C ASP A 401 -9.13 -7.54 -0.34
N VAL A 402 -8.40 -6.52 0.06
CA VAL A 402 -8.99 -5.35 0.69
C VAL A 402 -9.64 -4.41 -0.36
N GLU A 403 -10.76 -3.77 -0.05
CA GLU A 403 -11.43 -2.73 -0.87
C GLU A 403 -12.22 -1.77 0.04
N SER A 404 -12.16 -0.45 -0.14
CA SER A 404 -13.13 0.45 0.52
C SER A 404 -14.49 0.38 -0.15
N LEU A 405 -15.50 0.29 0.71
CA LEU A 405 -16.91 0.25 0.36
C LEU A 405 -17.59 1.61 0.50
N GLU A 406 -16.86 2.66 0.83
CA GLU A 406 -17.44 4.00 1.00
C GLU A 406 -17.54 4.73 -0.36
N ASP A 407 -16.53 4.55 -1.21
CA ASP A 407 -16.17 5.54 -2.25
C ASP A 407 -16.73 5.22 -3.65
N GLY A 408 -17.82 4.44 -3.66
CA GLY A 408 -18.51 4.00 -4.87
C GLY A 408 -17.78 2.92 -5.68
N GLU A 409 -18.44 2.40 -6.71
CA GLU A 409 -17.91 1.28 -7.51
C GLU A 409 -16.66 1.64 -8.30
N MET A 410 -16.58 2.87 -8.82
CA MET A 410 -15.37 3.33 -9.49
C MET A 410 -14.23 3.65 -8.51
N GLY A 411 -14.46 3.61 -7.18
CA GLY A 411 -13.51 4.06 -6.14
C GLY A 411 -12.80 2.97 -5.35
N GLY A 412 -13.40 1.80 -5.15
CA GLY A 412 -12.91 0.81 -4.19
C GLY A 412 -11.92 -0.24 -4.71
N LEU A 413 -11.41 -0.17 -5.95
CA LEU A 413 -10.79 -1.33 -6.60
C LEU A 413 -9.35 -1.64 -6.13
N GLY A 414 -9.28 -2.48 -5.10
CA GLY A 414 -8.07 -3.13 -4.61
C GLY A 414 -7.29 -2.24 -3.65
N ALA A 415 -6.94 -2.77 -2.48
CA ALA A 415 -6.37 -1.97 -1.41
C ALA A 415 -5.09 -2.52 -0.78
N ILE A 416 -4.38 -1.57 -0.17
CA ILE A 416 -2.98 -1.69 0.20
C ILE A 416 -2.78 -1.10 1.58
N LEU A 417 -2.58 -1.98 2.57
CA LEU A 417 -2.06 -1.55 3.87
C LEU A 417 -0.68 -0.92 3.64
N SER A 418 -0.41 0.21 4.28
CA SER A 418 0.79 1.00 4.00
C SER A 418 1.33 1.58 5.31
N GLU A 419 2.40 1.03 5.90
CA GLU A 419 3.00 1.71 7.06
C GLU A 419 3.73 2.97 6.55
N ILE A 420 3.15 4.13 6.83
CA ILE A 420 3.95 5.34 6.94
C ILE A 420 5.07 5.06 7.95
N MET A 421 6.37 5.18 7.68
CA MET A 421 7.38 4.89 8.69
C MET A 421 8.43 6.01 8.84
N THR A 422 8.68 6.42 10.08
CA THR A 422 9.40 7.67 10.41
C THR A 422 10.83 7.61 9.91
N ASP A 423 11.57 8.71 9.96
CA ASP A 423 12.95 8.54 10.42
C ASP A 423 12.84 8.39 11.94
N SER A 424 12.71 7.13 12.36
CA SER A 424 12.57 6.84 13.78
C SER A 424 13.95 7.04 14.39
N PRO A 425 14.07 7.67 15.57
CA PRO A 425 14.85 6.99 16.59
C PRO A 425 14.17 5.64 16.80
#